data_AF-A0A2T4JQ10-F1
#
_entry.id   AF-A0A2T4JQ10-F1
#
_cell.length_a   1.000
_cell.length_b   1.000
_cell.length_c   1.000
_cell.angle_alpha   90.00
_cell.angle_beta   90.00
_cell.angle_gamma   90.00
#
_symmetry.space_group_name_H-M   'P 1'
#
loop_
_entity.id
_entity.type
_entity.pdbx_description
1 polymer ?
#
loop_
_entity_poly.entity_id
_entity_poly.type
_entity_poly.pdbx_seq_one_letter_code
_entity_poly.pdbx_strand_id
1 'polypeptide(L)' 'EAAALAAAGPGARLLGPRVTSADGRATAAIAEGRDE' A
#
# COMPACT_ATOMS: atom_id res chain seq x y z
N GLU A 1 -2.15 -1.48 3.96
CA GLU A 1 -2.87 -1.50 2.66
C GLU A 1 -3.82 -0.31 2.54
N ALA A 2 -4.85 -0.20 3.38
CA ALA A 2 -5.81 0.91 3.33
C ALA A 2 -5.15 2.30 3.35
N ALA A 3 -4.18 2.53 4.24
CA ALA A 3 -3.44 3.80 4.30
C ALA A 3 -2.67 4.12 2.99
N ALA A 4 -2.09 3.12 2.34
CA ALA A 4 -1.37 3.31 1.08
C ALA A 4 -2.33 3.69 -0.05
N LEU A 5 -3.48 3.00 -0.16
CA LEU A 5 -4.52 3.34 -1.14
C LEU A 5 -5.11 4.73 -0.90
N ALA A 6 -5.40 5.07 0.36
CA ALA A 6 -5.92 6.38 0.72
C ALA A 6 -4.94 7.50 0.37
N ALA A 7 -3.63 7.29 0.59
CA ALA A 7 -2.59 8.26 0.24
C ALA A 7 -2.38 8.39 -1.28
N ALA A 8 -2.52 7.29 -2.03
CA ALA A 8 -2.34 7.26 -3.48
C ALA A 8 -3.55 7.85 -4.26
N GLY A 9 -4.73 7.90 -3.64
CA GLY A 9 -5.92 8.59 -4.18
C GLY A 9 -6.92 7.69 -4.91
N PRO A 10 -7.99 8.28 -5.46
CA PRO A 10 -9.05 7.56 -6.18
C PRO A 10 -8.49 6.72 -7.34
N GLY A 11 -9.01 5.49 -7.49
CA GLY A 11 -8.57 4.58 -8.56
C GLY A 11 -7.20 3.94 -8.34
N ALA A 12 -6.54 4.20 -7.20
CA ALA A 12 -5.29 3.53 -6.84
C ALA A 12 -5.46 2.01 -6.73
N ARG A 13 -4.35 1.29 -6.96
CA ARG A 13 -4.28 -0.17 -6.79
C ARG A 13 -3.05 -0.60 -5.99
N LEU A 14 -3.15 -1.74 -5.32
CA LEU A 14 -2.01 -2.38 -4.67
C LEU A 14 -1.07 -2.98 -5.72
N LEU A 15 0.23 -2.83 -5.50
CA LEU A 15 1.25 -3.46 -6.36
C LEU A 15 1.54 -4.91 -5.99
N GLY A 16 1.06 -5.37 -4.82
CA GLY A 16 1.25 -6.73 -4.33
C GLY A 16 0.69 -6.89 -2.91
N PRO A 17 0.88 -8.06 -2.28
CA PRO A 17 0.48 -8.28 -0.89
C PRO A 17 1.32 -7.42 0.05
N ARG A 18 0.74 -7.05 1.21
CA ARG A 18 1.50 -6.44 2.30
C ARG A 18 2.62 -7.34 2.81
N VAL A 19 3.68 -6.71 3.32
CA VAL A 19 4.82 -7.38 3.95
C VAL A 19 4.89 -6.99 5.42
N THR A 20 5.15 -7.96 6.28
CA THR A 20 5.42 -7.75 7.70
C THR A 20 6.92 -7.93 7.95
N SER A 21 7.51 -7.07 8.79
CA SER A 21 8.93 -7.17 9.15
C SER A 21 9.23 -8.46 9.89
N ALA A 22 10.50 -8.90 9.85
CA ALA A 22 10.92 -10.16 10.48
C ALA A 22 10.68 -10.19 12.00
N ASP A 23 10.71 -9.03 12.65
CA ASP A 23 10.42 -8.89 14.08
C ASP A 23 8.91 -8.76 14.40
N GLY A 24 8.04 -8.78 13.38
CA GLY A 24 6.59 -8.70 13.51
C GLY A 24 6.04 -7.33 13.90
N ARG A 25 6.87 -6.29 13.96
CA ARG A 25 6.47 -4.97 14.50
C ARG A 25 5.97 -4.00 13.45
N ALA A 26 6.43 -4.11 12.22
CA ALA A 26 6.06 -3.22 11.12
C ALA A 26 5.31 -3.99 10.04
N THR A 27 4.35 -3.32 9.39
CA THR A 27 3.68 -3.82 8.20
C THR A 27 3.65 -2.72 7.15
N ALA A 28 4.09 -3.03 5.93
CA ALA A 28 4.15 -2.11 4.81
C ALA A 28 3.31 -2.62 3.63
N ALA A 29 2.76 -1.68 2.87
CA ALA A 29 2.06 -1.95 1.61
C ALA A 29 2.37 -0.83 0.63
N ILE A 30 2.46 -1.17 -0.65
CA ILE A 30 2.75 -0.21 -1.73
C ILE A 30 1.53 -0.15 -2.65
N ALA A 31 1.07 1.06 -2.91
CA ALA A 31 0.01 1.36 -3.87
C ALA A 31 0.56 2.34 -4.91
N GLU A 32 0.07 2.22 -6.13
CA GLU A 32 0.24 3.23 -7.18
C GLU A 32 -1.09 3.96 -7.39
N GLY A 33 -1.00 5.28 -7.53
CA GLY A 33 -2.11 6.09 -8.04
C GLY A 33 -2.22 5.91 -9.55
N ARG A 34 -3.41 6.15 -10.11
CA ARG A 34 -3.54 6.36 -11.55
C ARG A 34 -3.24 7.82 -11.84
N ASP A 35 -2.29 8.08 -12.73
CA ASP A 35 -2.15 9.40 -13.34
C ASP A 35 -3.40 9.68 -14.16
N GLU A 36 -4.11 10.76 -13.83
CA GLU A 36 -5.22 11.33 -14.61
C GLU A 36 -4.74 12.60 -15.30
#